data_AF-A0A9C7UZJ2-F1
#
_entry.id   AF-A0A9C7UZJ2-F1
#
_cell.length_a   1.000
_cell.length_b   1.000
_cell.length_c   1.000
_cell.angle_alpha   90.00
_cell.angle_beta   90.00
_cell.angle_gamma   90.00
#
_symmetry.space_group_name_H-M   'P 1'
#
loop_
_entity.id
_entity.type
_entity.pdbx_description
1 polymer ?
#
loop_
_entity_poly.entity_id
_entity_poly.type
_entity_poly.pdbx_seq_one_letter_code
_entity_poly.pdbx_strand_id
1 'polypeptide(L)'
;MQRFFQLMINKCSIPEQNTWEQHKRRNVMKIQPHSDLACESSRLAGISGGRTVTRTIGGVRITDIRIPEQERRIRPGRYITLEGDPSRNALPALLRRALEQILPTGGTILAAGLGNPDITRDSLGALAIRRLVPQRGSRYSLAAIETDVAARTGIETVSLVRAAAREIDAACVIAVDSLCCTSPERLCRTVQLSTAGITPGSGSAAPRRELSCRT
;
A
#
# COMPACT_ATOMS: atom_id res chain seq x y z
N MET A 1 5.75 18.18 11.35
CA MET A 1 4.58 17.56 10.71
C MET A 1 5.04 16.25 10.06
N GLN A 2 4.57 15.10 10.55
CA GLN A 2 4.99 13.78 10.06
C GLN A 2 4.33 13.47 8.70
N ARG A 3 5.11 13.01 7.71
CA ARG A 3 4.59 12.63 6.39
C ARG A 3 4.39 11.11 6.31
N PHE A 4 3.19 10.65 5.98
CA PHE A 4 2.89 9.23 5.83
C PHE A 4 2.86 8.87 4.34
N PHE A 5 3.53 7.79 3.98
CA PHE A 5 3.52 7.23 2.64
C PHE A 5 3.16 5.76 2.69
N GLN A 6 2.43 5.33 1.68
CA GLN A 6 2.04 3.95 1.52
C GLN A 6 2.86 3.35 0.39
N LEU A 7 3.45 2.18 0.61
CA LEU A 7 3.98 1.30 -0.42
C LEU A 7 3.11 0.06 -0.46
N MET A 8 2.35 -0.07 -1.53
CA MET A 8 1.42 -1.15 -1.76
C MET A 8 2.05 -2.16 -2.71
N ILE A 9 2.22 -3.42 -2.27
CA ILE A 9 2.76 -4.49 -3.11
C ILE A 9 1.65 -5.50 -3.40
N ASN A 10 1.48 -5.82 -4.68
CA ASN A 10 0.26 -6.44 -5.20
C ASN A 10 0.10 -7.93 -4.87
N LYS A 11 -1.14 -8.33 -4.56
CA LYS A 11 -1.61 -9.69 -4.40
C LYS A 11 -2.93 -9.94 -5.14
N CYS A 12 -3.03 -11.15 -5.68
CA CYS A 12 -4.20 -11.67 -6.36
C CYS A 12 -5.12 -12.35 -5.35
N SER A 13 -6.41 -12.09 -5.47
CA SER A 13 -7.44 -12.89 -4.82
C SER A 13 -7.87 -13.99 -5.79
N ILE A 14 -7.22 -15.14 -5.77
CA ILE A 14 -7.76 -16.34 -6.42
C ILE A 14 -8.49 -17.15 -5.33
N PRO A 15 -9.81 -17.41 -5.46
CA PRO A 15 -10.49 -18.37 -4.58
C PRO A 15 -10.00 -19.78 -4.88
N GLU A 16 -9.66 -20.55 -3.83
CA GLU A 16 -9.30 -21.97 -3.94
C GLU A 16 -10.35 -22.74 -4.76
N GLN A 17 -9.87 -23.55 -5.71
CA GLN A 17 -10.70 -24.29 -6.68
C GLN A 17 -11.76 -25.20 -6.02
N ASN A 18 -11.61 -25.57 -4.75
CA ASN A 18 -12.52 -26.50 -4.05
C ASN A 18 -13.79 -25.87 -3.45
N THR A 19 -13.96 -24.54 -3.49
CA THR A 19 -15.19 -23.89 -2.98
C THR A 19 -16.25 -23.61 -4.06
N TRP A 20 -15.90 -23.77 -5.34
CA TRP A 20 -16.77 -23.43 -6.48
C TRP A 20 -17.98 -24.34 -6.65
N GLU A 21 -17.88 -25.64 -6.33
CA GLU A 21 -18.99 -26.57 -6.50
C GLU A 21 -19.99 -26.53 -5.33
N GLN A 22 -19.51 -26.31 -4.10
CA GLN A 22 -20.39 -26.27 -2.93
C GLN A 22 -21.22 -24.98 -2.84
N HIS A 23 -20.72 -23.86 -3.37
CA HIS A 23 -21.42 -22.57 -3.33
C HIS A 23 -22.42 -22.32 -4.47
N LYS A 24 -22.50 -23.19 -5.50
CA LYS A 24 -23.52 -23.06 -6.57
C LYS A 24 -24.96 -23.25 -6.08
N ARG A 25 -25.18 -23.82 -4.90
CA ARG A 25 -26.53 -24.22 -4.42
C ARG A 25 -27.18 -23.28 -3.40
N ARG A 26 -26.51 -22.22 -2.92
CA ARG A 26 -27.11 -21.30 -1.92
C ARG A 26 -26.80 -19.85 -2.27
N ASN A 27 -27.85 -19.12 -2.67
CA ASN A 27 -27.99 -17.67 -2.80
C ASN A 27 -26.71 -16.88 -3.12
N VAL A 28 -26.62 -16.44 -4.37
CA VAL A 28 -25.58 -15.61 -4.97
C VAL A 28 -25.37 -14.31 -4.18
N MET A 29 -24.47 -14.35 -3.21
CA MET A 29 -23.83 -13.15 -2.70
C MET A 29 -22.86 -12.70 -3.79
N LYS A 30 -23.22 -11.64 -4.53
CA LYS A 30 -22.34 -11.01 -5.53
C LYS A 30 -21.08 -10.51 -4.81
N ILE A 31 -20.00 -11.29 -4.84
CA ILE A 31 -18.68 -10.80 -4.45
C ILE A 31 -18.28 -9.77 -5.50
N GLN A 32 -18.41 -8.49 -5.18
CA GLN A 32 -17.90 -7.43 -6.04
C GLN A 32 -16.37 -7.45 -5.98
N PRO A 33 -15.66 -7.48 -7.12
CA PRO A 33 -14.21 -7.37 -7.13
C PRO A 33 -13.81 -6.01 -6.54
N HIS A 34 -13.20 -6.01 -5.35
CA HIS A 34 -12.64 -4.81 -4.75
C HIS A 34 -11.16 -4.74 -5.11
N SER A 35 -10.78 -3.70 -5.87
CA SER A 35 -9.38 -3.34 -6.07
C SER A 35 -8.98 -2.19 -5.14
N ASP A 36 -7.77 -2.25 -4.62
CA ASP A 36 -7.15 -1.15 -3.87
C ASP A 36 -6.25 -0.28 -4.78
N LEU A 37 -6.10 -0.64 -6.06
CA LEU A 37 -5.35 0.16 -7.03
C LEU A 37 -6.16 1.39 -7.45
N ALA A 38 -5.57 2.57 -7.28
CA ALA A 38 -6.21 3.82 -7.65
C ALA A 38 -6.62 3.79 -9.12
N CYS A 39 -5.72 3.35 -10.01
CA CYS A 39 -5.97 3.26 -11.45
C CYS A 39 -7.06 2.26 -11.88
N GLU A 40 -7.49 1.35 -11.00
CA GLU A 40 -8.59 0.41 -11.26
C GLU A 40 -9.92 0.89 -10.65
N SER A 41 -9.90 2.00 -9.92
CA SER A 41 -11.10 2.52 -9.29
C SER A 41 -12.03 3.14 -10.35
N SER A 42 -13.20 2.53 -10.54
CA SER A 42 -14.29 3.11 -11.35
C SER A 42 -14.71 4.51 -10.85
N ARG A 43 -14.41 4.83 -9.59
CA ARG A 43 -14.68 6.13 -8.96
C ARG A 43 -13.79 7.26 -9.48
N LEU A 44 -12.72 6.95 -10.24
CA LEU A 44 -11.87 7.96 -10.89
C LEU A 44 -12.59 8.66 -12.05
N ALA A 45 -13.59 8.00 -12.65
CA ALA A 45 -14.36 8.59 -13.74
C ALA A 45 -15.16 9.80 -13.22
N GLY A 46 -14.90 10.99 -13.77
CA GLY A 46 -15.61 12.22 -13.39
C GLY A 46 -15.08 12.94 -12.16
N ILE A 47 -13.80 12.77 -11.80
CA ILE A 47 -13.13 13.65 -10.83
C ILE A 47 -12.78 14.97 -11.50
N SER A 48 -13.50 16.03 -11.15
CA SER A 48 -13.17 17.40 -11.57
C SER A 48 -11.88 17.87 -10.90
N GLY A 49 -10.89 18.29 -11.70
CA GLY A 49 -9.60 18.81 -11.19
C GLY A 49 -8.56 17.75 -10.82
N GLY A 50 -8.89 16.46 -10.94
CA GLY A 50 -7.90 15.39 -10.86
C GLY A 50 -6.95 15.42 -12.06
N ARG A 51 -5.66 15.14 -11.84
CA ARG A 51 -4.69 15.00 -12.93
C ARG A 51 -4.19 13.58 -13.00
N THR A 52 -4.35 12.94 -14.15
CA THR A 52 -3.81 11.61 -14.42
C THR A 52 -2.80 11.70 -15.55
N VAL A 53 -1.57 11.26 -15.28
CA VAL A 53 -0.49 11.19 -16.27
C VAL A 53 -0.01 9.75 -16.35
N THR A 54 -0.06 9.17 -17.54
CA THR A 54 0.46 7.83 -17.80
C THR A 54 1.65 7.91 -18.74
N ARG A 55 2.72 7.18 -18.43
CA ARG A 55 3.91 7.07 -19.27
C ARG A 55 4.53 5.68 -19.14
N THR A 56 5.30 5.27 -20.14
CA THR A 56 6.04 4.00 -20.13
C THR A 56 7.52 4.28 -20.22
N ILE A 57 8.30 3.75 -19.27
CA ILE A 57 9.76 3.91 -19.22
C ILE A 57 10.38 2.54 -18.97
N GLY A 58 11.26 2.07 -19.86
CA GLY A 58 11.97 0.81 -19.68
C GLY A 58 11.05 -0.42 -19.54
N GLY A 59 9.88 -0.40 -20.19
CA GLY A 59 8.88 -1.47 -20.08
C GLY A 59 8.04 -1.45 -18.80
N VAL A 60 8.16 -0.40 -17.98
CA VAL A 60 7.32 -0.16 -16.80
C VAL A 60 6.33 0.94 -17.12
N ARG A 61 5.03 0.64 -17.03
CA ARG A 61 3.97 1.63 -17.11
C ARG A 61 3.85 2.33 -15.75
N ILE A 62 3.89 3.65 -15.76
CA ILE A 62 3.78 4.52 -14.60
C ILE A 62 2.51 5.34 -14.78
N THR A 63 1.61 5.26 -13.80
CA THR A 63 0.38 6.04 -13.75
C THR A 63 0.42 6.91 -12.49
N ASP A 64 0.49 8.23 -12.68
CA ASP A 64 0.53 9.25 -11.62
C ASP A 64 -0.82 9.94 -11.57
N ILE A 65 -1.56 9.75 -10.48
CA ILE A 65 -2.89 10.30 -10.26
C ILE A 65 -2.81 11.26 -9.08
N ARG A 66 -3.27 12.50 -9.29
CA ARG A 66 -3.43 13.51 -8.24
C ARG A 66 -4.91 13.73 -8.00
N ILE A 67 -5.36 13.45 -6.79
CA ILE A 67 -6.73 13.63 -6.33
C ILE A 67 -6.78 14.87 -5.43
N PRO A 68 -7.59 15.88 -5.76
CA PRO A 68 -7.67 17.12 -5.02
C PRO A 68 -8.37 16.93 -3.66
N GLU A 69 -8.05 17.78 -2.68
CA GLU A 69 -8.60 17.73 -1.31
C GLU A 69 -10.14 17.80 -1.23
N GLN A 70 -10.78 18.39 -2.24
CA GLN A 70 -12.24 18.54 -2.30
C GLN A 70 -12.96 17.25 -2.72
N GLU A 71 -12.24 16.24 -3.25
CA GLU A 71 -12.86 14.98 -3.66
C GLU A 71 -13.23 14.13 -2.44
N ARG A 72 -14.45 13.59 -2.46
CA ARG A 72 -15.04 12.85 -1.33
C ARG A 72 -15.20 11.36 -1.61
N ARG A 73 -15.22 10.96 -2.89
CA ARG A 73 -15.45 9.56 -3.31
C ARG A 73 -14.19 8.70 -3.21
N ILE A 74 -13.03 9.34 -3.32
CA ILE A 74 -11.70 8.74 -3.18
C ILE A 74 -10.89 9.64 -2.24
N ARG A 75 -10.01 9.03 -1.43
CA ARG A 75 -9.14 9.80 -0.55
C ARG A 75 -8.26 10.76 -1.37
N PRO A 76 -8.15 12.04 -0.95
CA PRO A 76 -7.28 12.99 -1.62
C PRO A 76 -5.82 12.65 -1.41
N GLY A 77 -4.97 13.03 -2.38
CA GLY A 77 -3.55 12.74 -2.36
C GLY A 77 -2.99 12.39 -3.72
N ARG A 78 -1.72 11.98 -3.74
CA ARG A 78 -1.03 11.52 -4.94
C ARG A 78 -0.86 10.01 -4.89
N TYR A 79 -1.17 9.36 -5.99
CA TYR A 79 -1.04 7.93 -6.21
C TYR A 79 -0.11 7.68 -7.40
N ILE A 80 0.96 6.92 -7.21
CA ILE A 80 1.89 6.55 -8.27
C ILE A 80 1.88 5.03 -8.40
N THR A 81 1.26 4.51 -9.45
CA THR A 81 1.23 3.08 -9.74
C THR A 81 2.30 2.75 -10.77
N LEU A 82 3.19 1.81 -10.43
CA LEU A 82 4.22 1.26 -11.30
C LEU A 82 3.85 -0.18 -11.65
N GLU A 83 3.80 -0.49 -12.94
CA GLU A 83 3.40 -1.80 -13.46
C GLU A 83 4.43 -2.28 -14.46
N GLY A 84 5.10 -3.39 -14.17
CA GLY A 84 6.15 -3.92 -15.01
C GLY A 84 6.66 -5.27 -14.53
N ASP A 85 7.57 -5.83 -15.32
CA ASP A 85 8.15 -7.12 -15.01
C ASP A 85 9.14 -7.03 -13.84
N PRO A 86 8.93 -7.76 -12.72
CA PRO A 86 9.87 -7.76 -11.60
C PRO A 86 11.22 -8.41 -11.97
N SER A 87 11.27 -9.26 -13.01
CA SER A 87 12.52 -9.83 -13.51
C SER A 87 13.39 -8.83 -14.28
N ARG A 88 12.85 -7.66 -14.62
CA ARG A 88 13.56 -6.60 -15.33
C ARG A 88 14.05 -5.51 -14.36
N ASN A 89 15.22 -4.95 -14.66
CA ASN A 89 15.89 -3.98 -13.78
C ASN A 89 15.23 -2.59 -13.69
N ALA A 90 14.26 -2.28 -14.55
CA ALA A 90 13.66 -0.94 -14.60
C ALA A 90 12.73 -0.64 -13.40
N LEU A 91 12.02 -1.64 -12.87
CA LEU A 91 11.01 -1.43 -11.83
C LEU A 91 11.62 -0.94 -10.50
N PRO A 92 12.69 -1.55 -9.94
CA PRO A 92 13.32 -1.06 -8.72
C PRO A 92 13.87 0.37 -8.85
N ALA A 93 14.49 0.70 -9.99
CA ALA A 93 15.04 2.03 -10.24
C ALA A 93 13.94 3.10 -10.33
N LEU A 94 12.82 2.79 -10.97
CA LEU A 94 11.67 3.69 -11.07
C LEU A 94 10.92 3.82 -9.75
N LEU A 95 10.84 2.74 -8.95
CA LEU A 95 10.29 2.79 -7.60
C LEU A 95 11.10 3.73 -6.71
N ARG A 96 12.44 3.63 -6.74
CA ARG A 96 13.33 4.57 -6.04
C ARG A 96 13.04 6.02 -6.44
N ARG A 97 12.98 6.30 -7.75
CA ARG A 97 12.67 7.64 -8.26
C ARG A 97 11.28 8.15 -7.84
N ALA A 98 10.32 7.26 -7.70
CA ALA A 98 8.98 7.62 -7.25
C ALA A 98 8.96 7.90 -5.73
N LEU A 99 9.71 7.13 -4.93
CA LEU A 99 9.92 7.38 -3.50
C LEU A 99 10.61 8.74 -3.26
N GLU A 100 11.66 9.05 -4.01
CA GLU A 100 12.39 10.32 -3.91
C GLU A 100 11.49 11.55 -4.17
N GLN A 101 10.39 11.40 -4.91
CA GLN A 101 9.43 12.48 -5.17
C GLN A 101 8.42 12.72 -4.05
N ILE A 102 8.28 11.77 -3.12
CA ILE A 102 7.30 11.85 -2.04
C ILE A 102 7.98 12.06 -0.69
N LEU A 103 9.16 11.48 -0.48
CA LEU A 103 9.91 11.57 0.77
C LEU A 103 10.23 13.02 1.18
N PRO A 104 10.36 13.31 2.50
CA PRO A 104 10.87 14.58 2.97
C PRO A 104 12.32 14.81 2.50
N THR A 105 12.86 16.02 2.66
CA THR A 105 14.22 16.36 2.25
C THR A 105 15.31 15.58 3.03
N GLY A 106 14.99 15.18 4.27
CA GLY A 106 15.83 14.36 5.15
C GLY A 106 15.08 13.95 6.41
N GLY A 107 15.78 13.27 7.34
CA GLY A 107 15.26 12.88 8.65
C GLY A 107 15.04 11.38 8.84
N THR A 108 14.44 11.00 9.97
CA THR A 108 14.17 9.60 10.32
C THR A 108 12.92 9.09 9.58
N ILE A 109 13.07 7.99 8.88
CA ILE A 109 12.00 7.25 8.20
C ILE A 109 11.71 5.99 9.02
N LEU A 110 10.46 5.79 9.41
CA LEU A 110 9.96 4.52 9.95
C LEU A 110 9.32 3.72 8.83
N ALA A 111 9.90 2.58 8.46
CA ALA A 111 9.24 1.62 7.59
C ALA A 111 8.43 0.63 8.43
N ALA A 112 7.10 0.59 8.23
CA ALA A 112 6.17 -0.25 8.99
C ALA A 112 5.58 -1.35 8.10
N GLY A 113 5.82 -2.60 8.46
CA GLY A 113 5.36 -3.78 7.72
C GLY A 113 4.04 -4.23 8.28
N LEU A 114 2.98 -4.05 7.50
CA LEU A 114 1.62 -4.36 7.90
C LEU A 114 1.21 -5.76 7.44
N GLY A 115 0.27 -6.34 8.17
CA GLY A 115 -0.37 -7.61 7.84
C GLY A 115 -0.13 -8.69 8.89
N ASN A 116 -0.62 -9.88 8.60
CA ASN A 116 -0.42 -11.08 9.41
C ASN A 116 0.67 -11.96 8.76
N PRO A 117 1.84 -12.17 9.42
CA PRO A 117 2.91 -13.01 8.87
C PRO A 117 2.51 -14.49 8.71
N ASP A 118 1.52 -14.99 9.46
CA ASP A 118 1.04 -16.38 9.39
C ASP A 118 0.11 -16.61 8.19
N ILE A 119 -0.41 -15.55 7.57
CA ILE A 119 -1.25 -15.63 6.39
C ILE A 119 -0.37 -15.31 5.19
N THR A 120 -0.03 -16.30 4.35
CA THR A 120 0.82 -16.12 3.15
C THR A 120 0.43 -14.89 2.35
N ARG A 121 -0.89 -14.75 2.18
CA ARG A 121 -1.46 -13.66 1.41
C ARG A 121 -1.28 -12.29 2.12
N ASP A 122 -1.26 -12.22 3.43
CA ASP A 122 -1.16 -10.96 4.20
C ASP A 122 0.27 -10.67 4.69
N SER A 123 1.18 -11.63 4.54
CA SER A 123 2.56 -11.57 5.06
C SER A 123 3.52 -10.66 4.30
N LEU A 124 3.14 -10.19 3.11
CA LEU A 124 4.06 -9.50 2.19
C LEU A 124 4.65 -8.22 2.78
N GLY A 125 3.86 -7.44 3.53
CA GLY A 125 4.35 -6.24 4.21
C GLY A 125 5.42 -6.55 5.25
N ALA A 126 5.14 -7.53 6.12
CA ALA A 126 6.09 -8.04 7.11
C ALA A 126 7.38 -8.58 6.45
N LEU A 127 7.25 -9.43 5.42
CA LEU A 127 8.39 -10.00 4.69
C LEU A 127 9.24 -8.95 3.98
N ALA A 128 8.62 -7.89 3.43
CA ALA A 128 9.34 -6.79 2.80
C ALA A 128 10.20 -6.03 3.81
N ILE A 129 9.66 -5.76 5.00
CA ILE A 129 10.39 -5.05 6.06
C ILE A 129 11.55 -5.86 6.62
N ARG A 130 11.42 -7.19 6.77
CA ARG A 130 12.52 -8.06 7.23
C ARG A 130 13.78 -8.00 6.34
N ARG A 131 13.63 -7.59 5.08
CA ARG A 131 14.76 -7.42 4.15
C ARG A 131 15.41 -6.04 4.22
N LEU A 132 14.82 -5.09 4.94
CA LEU A 132 15.43 -3.78 5.15
C LEU A 132 16.51 -3.88 6.21
N VAL A 133 17.62 -3.17 5.98
CA VAL A 133 18.69 -3.00 6.96
C VAL A 133 18.55 -1.59 7.56
N PRO A 134 18.11 -1.46 8.82
CA PRO A 134 18.08 -0.18 9.52
C PRO A 134 19.47 0.45 9.52
N GLN A 135 19.54 1.74 9.24
CA GLN A 135 20.81 2.45 9.13
C GLN A 135 20.65 3.93 9.45
N ARG A 136 21.66 4.53 10.07
CA ARG A 136 21.74 5.99 10.24
C ARG A 136 22.55 6.56 9.09
N GLY A 137 21.90 7.31 8.21
CA GLY A 137 22.53 7.98 7.09
C GLY A 137 22.61 9.50 7.30
N SER A 138 23.48 10.15 6.52
CA SER A 138 23.68 11.61 6.56
C SER A 138 22.44 12.41 6.12
N ARG A 139 21.65 11.85 5.19
CA ARG A 139 20.41 12.46 4.70
C ARG A 139 19.16 11.82 5.31
N TYR A 140 19.12 10.50 5.37
CA TYR A 140 18.00 9.74 5.92
C TYR A 140 18.52 8.71 6.92
N SER A 141 17.81 8.59 8.05
CA SER A 141 17.96 7.45 8.94
C SER A 141 16.75 6.52 8.77
N LEU A 142 16.97 5.22 8.66
CA LEU A 142 15.93 4.22 8.49
C LEU A 142 15.77 3.40 9.78
N ALA A 143 14.57 3.44 10.33
CA ALA A 143 14.08 2.49 11.32
C ALA A 143 13.02 1.59 10.67
N ALA A 144 12.85 0.39 11.19
CA ALA A 144 11.93 -0.60 10.67
C ALA A 144 11.14 -1.25 11.81
N ILE A 145 9.84 -1.46 11.62
CA ILE A 145 8.98 -2.20 12.54
C ILE A 145 8.12 -3.18 11.74
N GLU A 146 8.17 -4.44 12.13
CA GLU A 146 7.20 -5.44 11.70
C GLU A 146 6.01 -5.40 12.66
N THR A 147 4.79 -5.43 12.12
CA THR A 147 3.57 -5.47 12.92
C THR A 147 2.82 -6.77 12.69
N ASP A 148 1.88 -7.04 13.59
CA ASP A 148 0.93 -8.15 13.48
C ASP A 148 -0.50 -7.59 13.59
N VAL A 149 -1.50 -8.46 13.50
CA VAL A 149 -2.91 -8.09 13.65
C VAL A 149 -3.27 -7.87 15.11
N ALA A 150 -4.16 -6.89 15.34
CA ALA A 150 -4.66 -6.56 16.68
C ALA A 150 -5.25 -7.77 17.44
N ALA A 151 -5.80 -8.75 16.71
CA ALA A 151 -6.33 -9.98 17.29
C ALA A 151 -5.27 -10.85 18.01
N ARG A 152 -3.99 -10.68 17.69
CA ARG A 152 -2.88 -11.43 18.30
C ARG A 152 -2.15 -10.62 19.36
N THR A 153 -1.99 -9.33 19.13
CA THR A 153 -1.22 -8.44 20.01
C THR A 153 -2.08 -7.79 21.09
N GLY A 154 -3.39 -7.74 20.92
CA GLY A 154 -4.30 -6.93 21.75
C GLY A 154 -4.14 -5.41 21.55
N ILE A 155 -3.22 -4.98 20.67
CA ILE A 155 -2.89 -3.58 20.40
C ILE A 155 -3.25 -3.26 18.96
N GLU A 156 -3.99 -2.17 18.75
CA GLU A 156 -4.27 -1.69 17.39
C GLU A 156 -2.96 -1.39 16.64
N THR A 157 -2.80 -1.99 15.45
CA THR A 157 -1.60 -1.83 14.60
C THR A 157 -1.25 -0.36 14.35
N VAL A 158 -2.26 0.49 14.14
CA VAL A 158 -2.06 1.94 13.97
C VAL A 158 -1.46 2.58 15.22
N SER A 159 -1.94 2.21 16.41
CA SER A 159 -1.42 2.72 17.68
C SER A 159 0.03 2.30 17.90
N LEU A 160 0.38 1.06 17.56
CA LEU A 160 1.76 0.56 17.62
C LEU A 160 2.69 1.37 16.71
N VAL A 161 2.32 1.54 15.43
CA VAL A 161 3.12 2.31 14.45
C VAL A 161 3.26 3.77 14.89
N ARG A 162 2.21 4.38 15.43
CA ARG A 162 2.25 5.76 15.92
C ARG A 162 3.14 5.92 17.15
N ALA A 163 3.09 4.98 18.09
CA ALA A 163 3.95 5.00 19.26
C ALA A 163 5.42 4.92 18.85
N ALA A 164 5.78 3.97 17.98
CA ALA A 164 7.13 3.85 17.43
C ALA A 164 7.57 5.11 16.67
N ALA A 165 6.70 5.67 15.83
CA ALA A 165 7.01 6.89 15.08
C ALA A 165 7.27 8.11 15.98
N ARG A 166 6.55 8.21 17.10
CA ARG A 166 6.77 9.29 18.09
C ARG A 166 8.06 9.08 18.87
N GLU A 167 8.32 7.85 19.30
CA GLU A 167 9.51 7.51 20.08
C GLU A 167 10.81 7.86 19.36
N ILE A 168 10.86 7.62 18.04
CA ILE A 168 12.08 7.87 17.25
C ILE A 168 12.10 9.24 16.55
N ASP A 169 11.12 10.10 16.85
CA ASP A 169 10.86 11.37 16.14
C ASP A 169 10.90 11.20 14.60
N ALA A 170 10.11 10.24 14.10
CA ALA A 170 10.05 9.94 12.67
C ALA A 170 9.55 11.16 11.89
N ALA A 171 10.37 11.66 10.97
CA ALA A 171 9.96 12.67 9.98
C ALA A 171 8.94 12.09 8.99
N CYS A 172 8.99 10.77 8.77
CA CYS A 172 8.18 10.08 7.79
C CYS A 172 7.89 8.63 8.19
N VAL A 173 6.69 8.15 7.89
CA VAL A 173 6.32 6.72 8.02
C VAL A 173 6.02 6.16 6.64
N ILE A 174 6.67 5.05 6.26
CA ILE A 174 6.34 4.27 5.06
C ILE A 174 5.65 2.99 5.49
N ALA A 175 4.34 2.92 5.33
CA ALA A 175 3.58 1.70 5.58
C ALA A 175 3.60 0.79 4.35
N VAL A 176 4.07 -0.44 4.52
CA VAL A 176 4.11 -1.48 3.49
C VAL A 176 3.00 -2.48 3.75
N ASP A 177 2.04 -2.58 2.84
CA ASP A 177 0.88 -3.48 2.95
C ASP A 177 0.69 -4.31 1.66
N SER A 178 0.06 -5.47 1.81
CA SER A 178 -0.36 -6.33 0.71
C SER A 178 -1.71 -5.86 0.17
N LEU A 179 -1.80 -5.55 -1.13
CA LEU A 179 -3.06 -5.12 -1.75
C LEU A 179 -3.80 -6.21 -2.49
N CYS A 180 -5.12 -6.07 -2.61
CA CYS A 180 -5.89 -6.82 -3.59
C CYS A 180 -5.92 -6.07 -4.94
N CYS A 181 -5.48 -6.74 -6.02
CA CYS A 181 -5.83 -6.36 -7.40
C CYS A 181 -6.93 -7.27 -7.95
N THR A 182 -7.64 -6.76 -8.95
CA THR A 182 -8.71 -7.52 -9.63
C THR A 182 -8.21 -8.23 -10.90
N SER A 183 -7.13 -7.76 -11.52
CA SER A 183 -6.50 -8.40 -12.68
C SER A 183 -5.36 -9.35 -12.25
N PRO A 184 -5.41 -10.64 -12.62
CA PRO A 184 -4.33 -11.59 -12.38
C PRO A 184 -3.01 -11.20 -13.05
N GLU A 185 -3.05 -10.50 -14.19
CA GLU A 185 -1.83 -10.08 -14.91
C GLU A 185 -0.99 -9.07 -14.11
N ARG A 186 -1.57 -8.44 -13.09
CA ARG A 186 -0.88 -7.46 -12.24
C ARG A 186 -0.23 -8.09 -11.03
N LEU A 187 -0.57 -9.34 -10.72
CA LEU A 187 -0.03 -10.06 -9.58
C LEU A 187 1.50 -10.04 -9.58
N CYS A 188 2.11 -9.60 -8.49
CA CYS A 188 3.56 -9.48 -8.34
C CYS A 188 4.26 -8.57 -9.38
N ARG A 189 3.51 -7.81 -10.18
CA ARG A 189 4.00 -6.91 -11.24
C ARG A 189 3.66 -5.45 -11.00
N THR A 190 2.89 -5.17 -9.93
CA THR A 190 2.39 -3.83 -9.62
C THR A 190 2.80 -3.38 -8.23
N VAL A 191 3.26 -2.14 -8.14
CA VAL A 191 3.55 -1.43 -6.90
C VAL A 191 2.84 -0.08 -6.94
N GLN A 192 2.14 0.30 -5.87
CA GLN A 192 1.50 1.61 -5.77
C GLN A 192 2.08 2.41 -4.60
N LEU A 193 2.43 3.66 -4.85
CA LEU A 193 2.76 4.63 -3.81
C LEU A 193 1.57 5.55 -3.57
N SER A 194 1.27 5.88 -2.32
CA SER A 194 0.20 6.84 -1.99
C SER A 194 0.60 7.79 -0.86
N THR A 195 0.23 9.06 -0.97
CA THR A 195 0.32 10.05 0.11
C THR A 195 -0.97 10.19 0.93
N ALA A 196 -2.03 9.49 0.53
CA ALA A 196 -3.36 9.60 1.13
C ALA A 196 -3.51 8.80 2.43
N GLY A 197 -2.46 8.08 2.84
CA GLY A 197 -2.52 7.10 3.93
C GLY A 197 -3.20 5.80 3.56
N ILE A 198 -3.30 4.90 4.54
CA ILE A 198 -3.82 3.54 4.39
C ILE A 198 -4.87 3.22 5.46
N THR A 199 -5.83 2.37 5.12
CA THR A 199 -6.62 1.61 6.10
C THR A 199 -6.17 0.17 5.97
N PRO A 200 -5.34 -0.35 6.90
CA PRO A 200 -4.69 -1.65 6.73
C PRO A 200 -5.70 -2.79 6.55
N GLY A 201 -5.43 -3.77 5.69
CA GLY A 201 -6.20 -5.01 5.56
C GLY A 201 -7.64 -4.89 5.02
N SER A 202 -7.76 -4.30 3.83
CA SER A 202 -8.98 -4.20 2.99
C SER A 202 -9.72 -5.53 2.72
N GLY A 203 -9.15 -6.68 3.12
CA GLY A 203 -9.72 -8.02 2.95
C GLY A 203 -10.23 -8.72 4.22
N SER A 204 -10.41 -8.02 5.34
CA SER A 204 -10.90 -8.63 6.60
C SER A 204 -11.98 -7.79 7.28
N ALA A 205 -12.91 -8.45 7.98
CA ALA A 205 -14.18 -7.88 8.46
C ALA A 205 -14.11 -7.00 9.74
N ALA A 206 -12.93 -6.66 10.26
CA ALA A 206 -12.81 -5.86 11.49
C ALA A 206 -12.88 -4.35 11.20
N PRO A 207 -13.53 -3.53 12.07
CA PRO A 207 -13.45 -2.07 11.99
C PRO A 207 -12.01 -1.61 12.26
N ARG A 208 -11.46 -0.74 11.40
CA ARG A 208 -10.05 -0.36 11.44
C ARG A 208 -9.84 1.14 11.30
N ARG A 209 -8.85 1.65 12.03
CA ARG A 209 -8.44 3.05 11.96
C ARG A 209 -7.48 3.28 10.79
N GLU A 210 -7.56 4.49 10.25
CA GLU A 210 -6.69 4.97 9.18
C GLU A 210 -5.31 5.33 9.75
N LEU A 211 -4.26 5.00 8.98
CA LEU A 211 -2.90 5.48 9.17
C LEU A 211 -2.60 6.52 8.08
N SER A 212 -2.70 7.81 8.42
CA SER A 212 -2.40 8.92 7.51
C SER A 212 -1.85 10.12 8.27
N CYS A 213 -1.50 11.18 7.55
CA CYS A 213 -1.09 12.44 8.18
C CYS A 213 -2.22 13.14 8.96
N ARG A 214 -3.47 12.69 8.80
CA ARG A 214 -4.65 13.23 9.49
C ARG A 214 -4.95 12.55 10.82
N THR A 215 -4.38 11.37 11.09
CA THR A 215 -4.72 10.56 12.26
C THR A 215 -3.63 10.54 13.32
#